data_AF-A0A2E5JBI3-F1
#
_entry.id   AF-A0A2E5JBI3-F1
#
_cell.length_a   1.000
_cell.length_b   1.000
_cell.length_c   1.000
_cell.angle_alpha   90.00
_cell.angle_beta   90.00
_cell.angle_gamma   90.00
#
_symmetry.space_group_name_H-M   'P 1'
#
loop_
_entity.id
_entity.type
_entity.pdbx_description
1 polymer ?
#
loop_
_entity_poly.entity_id
_entity_poly.type
_entity_poly.pdbx_seq_one_letter_code
_entity_poly.pdbx_strand_id
1 'polypeptide(L)'
;MEHFPSKHKPPYLIVFILTFPENVGEYSQVNCSVMPFDAFWRIAFVVLRTTFPTYLLNLHALKNLQASTVGAFAYAQPIIAIGYEVYTGNGELDLVKAVAFLLILVGVYLVSKKSNINKIYRFI
;
A
#
# COMPACT_ATOMS: atom_id res chain seq x y z
N MET A 1 -9.05 -27.35 -1.86
CA MET A 1 -9.20 -26.64 -0.57
C MET A 1 -8.03 -27.05 0.29
N GLU A 2 -6.94 -26.29 0.21
CA GLU A 2 -5.69 -26.64 0.88
C GLU A 2 -5.80 -26.26 2.36
N HIS A 3 -5.54 -27.23 3.23
CA HIS A 3 -5.66 -27.15 4.67
C HIS A 3 -4.45 -26.38 5.22
N PHE A 4 -4.56 -25.06 5.31
CA PHE A 4 -3.58 -24.23 6.00
C PHE A 4 -3.53 -24.61 7.49
N PRO A 5 -2.38 -25.06 8.03
CA PRO A 5 -2.28 -25.42 9.45
C PRO A 5 -2.41 -24.17 10.34
N SER A 6 -3.42 -24.16 11.21
CA SER A 6 -3.86 -22.99 12.01
C SER A 6 -3.00 -22.72 13.26
N LYS A 7 -1.66 -22.69 13.17
CA LYS A 7 -0.81 -22.57 14.38
C LYS A 7 0.34 -21.56 14.37
N HIS A 8 0.25 -20.49 13.58
CA HIS A 8 1.12 -19.32 13.76
C HIS A 8 0.25 -18.05 13.89
N LYS A 9 0.17 -17.51 15.11
CA LYS A 9 -0.27 -16.13 15.35
C LYS A 9 0.85 -15.18 14.85
N PRO A 10 0.62 -13.89 14.67
CA PRO A 10 0.31 -13.32 13.37
C PRO A 10 1.35 -12.30 12.87
N PRO A 11 1.45 -12.07 11.56
CA PRO A 11 2.44 -11.16 10.96
C PRO A 11 2.39 -9.73 11.55
N TYR A 12 1.24 -9.28 12.04
CA TYR A 12 1.06 -7.92 12.56
C TYR A 12 1.81 -7.64 13.88
N LEU A 13 2.02 -8.62 14.76
CA LEU A 13 2.82 -8.41 15.98
C LEU A 13 4.30 -8.23 15.66
N ILE A 14 4.79 -8.96 14.65
CA ILE A 14 6.17 -8.86 14.19
C ILE A 14 6.41 -7.48 13.55
N VAL A 15 5.50 -7.05 12.66
CA VAL A 15 5.57 -5.70 12.06
C VAL A 15 5.51 -4.61 13.14
N PHE A 16 4.67 -4.76 14.16
CA PHE A 16 4.58 -3.82 15.28
C PHE A 16 5.92 -3.74 16.04
N ILE A 17 6.50 -4.86 16.45
CA ILE A 17 7.77 -4.87 17.20
C ILE A 17 8.93 -4.28 16.38
N LEU A 18 8.96 -4.53 15.08
CA LEU A 18 10.01 -4.02 14.19
C LEU A 18 9.91 -2.50 13.95
N THR A 19 8.69 -1.97 13.82
CA THR A 19 8.48 -0.53 13.54
C THR A 19 8.42 0.32 14.80
N PHE A 20 7.97 -0.23 15.94
CA PHE A 20 7.87 0.50 17.21
C PHE A 20 9.14 1.25 17.64
N PRO A 21 10.35 0.68 17.63
CA PRO A 21 11.56 1.39 18.09
C PRO A 21 11.91 2.61 17.22
N GLU A 22 11.70 2.52 15.91
CA GLU A 22 11.96 3.64 14.98
C GLU A 22 10.97 4.79 15.23
N ASN A 23 9.70 4.47 15.43
CA ASN A 23 8.65 5.47 15.60
C ASN A 23 8.73 6.19 16.97
N VAL A 24 9.15 5.51 18.05
CA VAL A 24 9.24 6.10 19.40
C VAL A 24 10.17 7.32 19.44
N GLY A 25 11.28 7.30 18.68
CA GLY A 25 12.21 8.43 18.60
C GLY A 25 11.57 9.68 18.00
N GLU A 26 10.77 9.53 16.95
CA GLU A 26 10.06 10.63 16.29
C GLU A 26 8.89 11.14 17.15
N TYR A 27 8.14 10.25 17.79
CA TYR A 27 7.04 10.63 18.69
C TYR A 27 7.51 11.54 19.83
N SER A 28 8.73 11.34 20.35
CA SER A 28 9.29 12.19 21.40
C SER A 28 9.63 13.61 20.93
N GLN A 29 9.77 13.83 19.62
CA GLN A 29 10.05 15.14 19.02
C GLN A 29 8.76 15.86 18.61
N VAL A 30 7.64 15.15 18.50
CA VAL A 30 6.33 15.73 18.17
C VAL A 30 5.75 16.40 19.41
N ASN A 31 5.65 17.73 19.36
CA ASN A 31 4.98 18.49 20.41
C ASN A 31 3.50 18.68 20.07
N CYS A 32 2.66 17.74 20.51
CA CYS A 32 1.21 17.76 20.32
C CYS A 32 0.53 18.99 20.95
N SER A 33 1.14 19.64 21.94
CA SER A 33 0.55 20.80 22.65
C SER A 33 0.65 22.10 21.86
N VAL A 34 1.61 22.22 20.94
CA VAL A 34 1.77 23.42 20.07
C VAL A 34 1.16 23.23 18.69
N MET A 35 0.64 22.04 18.41
CA MET A 35 0.10 21.72 17.09
C MET A 35 -1.19 22.51 16.86
N PRO A 36 -1.31 23.26 15.75
CA PRO A 36 -2.49 24.05 15.46
C PRO A 36 -3.71 23.13 15.24
N PHE A 37 -4.90 23.63 15.60
CA PHE A 37 -6.16 22.89 15.44
C PHE A 37 -6.40 22.36 14.01
N ASP A 38 -5.91 23.10 13.01
CA ASP A 38 -5.99 22.71 11.60
C ASP A 38 -5.29 21.37 11.30
N ALA A 39 -4.16 21.08 11.94
CA ALA A 39 -3.44 19.83 11.75
C ALA A 39 -4.21 18.63 12.36
N PHE A 40 -4.83 18.80 13.53
CA PHE A 40 -5.65 17.75 14.15
C PHE A 40 -6.81 17.32 13.26
N TRP A 41 -7.52 18.27 12.65
CA TRP A 41 -8.63 17.95 11.76
C TRP A 41 -8.15 17.28 10.45
N ARG A 42 -7.02 17.71 9.89
CA ARG A 42 -6.41 17.05 8.71
C ARG A 42 -6.04 15.59 9.01
N ILE A 43 -5.43 15.33 10.17
CA ILE A 43 -5.09 13.96 10.60
C ILE A 43 -6.37 13.12 10.75
N ALA A 44 -7.37 13.63 11.46
CA ALA A 44 -8.64 12.95 11.67
C ALA A 44 -9.36 12.64 10.33
N PHE A 45 -9.32 13.59 9.40
CA PHE A 45 -9.87 13.41 8.06
C PHE A 45 -9.18 12.27 7.30
N VAL A 46 -7.85 12.24 7.27
CA VAL A 46 -7.09 11.19 6.59
C VAL A 46 -7.41 9.82 7.20
N VAL A 47 -7.40 9.71 8.53
CA VAL A 47 -7.67 8.44 9.22
C VAL A 47 -9.10 7.94 8.97
N LEU A 48 -10.09 8.80 9.09
CA LEU A 48 -11.49 8.37 8.99
C LEU A 48 -11.98 8.23 7.55
N ARG A 49 -11.57 9.12 6.63
CA ARG A 49 -12.11 9.13 5.25
C ARG A 49 -11.22 8.45 4.24
N THR A 50 -9.90 8.40 4.45
CA THR A 50 -9.01 7.80 3.44
C THR A 50 -8.52 6.42 3.87
N THR A 51 -8.03 6.25 5.10
CA THR A 51 -7.44 4.96 5.50
C THR A 51 -8.50 3.92 5.86
N PHE A 52 -9.52 4.28 6.66
CA PHE A 52 -10.56 3.34 7.05
C PHE A 52 -11.33 2.73 5.85
N PRO A 53 -11.84 3.51 4.88
CA PRO A 53 -12.50 2.95 3.71
C PRO A 53 -11.56 2.16 2.83
N THR A 54 -10.29 2.58 2.68
CA THR A 54 -9.28 1.81 1.93
C THR A 54 -9.10 0.41 2.53
N TYR A 55 -9.07 0.30 3.86
CA TYR A 55 -8.96 -0.99 4.53
C TYR A 55 -10.21 -1.86 4.32
N LEU A 56 -11.41 -1.28 4.42
CA LEU A 56 -12.67 -1.97 4.15
C LEU A 56 -12.75 -2.46 2.70
N LEU A 57 -12.34 -1.61 1.75
CA LEU A 57 -12.32 -1.93 0.33
C LEU A 57 -11.28 -3.01 0.03
N ASN A 58 -10.10 -2.98 0.65
CA ASN A 58 -9.10 -4.05 0.51
C ASN A 58 -9.63 -5.39 1.03
N LEU A 59 -10.30 -5.39 2.18
CA LEU A 59 -10.96 -6.60 2.71
C LEU A 59 -12.07 -7.09 1.78
N HIS A 60 -12.87 -6.18 1.23
CA HIS A 60 -13.91 -6.52 0.25
C HIS A 60 -13.33 -7.04 -1.08
N ALA A 61 -12.24 -6.45 -1.55
CA ALA A 61 -11.53 -6.88 -2.75
C ALA A 61 -10.94 -8.28 -2.57
N LEU A 62 -10.34 -8.58 -1.42
CA LEU A 62 -9.82 -9.92 -1.10
C LEU A 62 -10.92 -11.00 -1.04
N LYS A 63 -12.18 -10.62 -0.78
CA LYS A 63 -13.32 -11.56 -0.86
C LYS A 63 -13.72 -11.90 -2.30
N ASN A 64 -13.45 -11.02 -3.26
CA ASN A 64 -13.93 -11.13 -4.64
C ASN A 64 -12.80 -11.34 -5.69
N LEU A 65 -11.56 -11.04 -5.33
CA LEU A 65 -10.38 -11.07 -6.19
C LEU A 65 -9.27 -11.90 -5.53
N GLN A 66 -8.39 -12.49 -6.34
CA GLN A 66 -7.19 -13.15 -5.84
C GLN A 66 -6.24 -12.13 -5.19
N ALA A 67 -5.55 -12.56 -4.12
CA ALA A 67 -4.63 -11.70 -3.38
C ALA A 67 -3.52 -11.09 -4.26
N SER A 68 -3.07 -11.80 -5.30
CA SER A 68 -2.11 -11.28 -6.28
C SER A 68 -2.65 -10.09 -7.07
N THR A 69 -3.94 -10.13 -7.46
CA THR A 69 -4.59 -9.03 -8.17
C THR A 69 -4.83 -7.84 -7.25
N VAL A 70 -5.24 -8.06 -6.00
CA VAL A 70 -5.38 -6.99 -5.01
C VAL A 70 -4.03 -6.32 -4.73
N GLY A 71 -2.96 -7.13 -4.58
CA GLY A 71 -1.60 -6.63 -4.46
C GLY A 71 -1.13 -5.84 -5.70
N ALA A 72 -1.50 -6.28 -6.91
CA ALA A 72 -1.21 -5.55 -8.14
C ALA A 72 -1.84 -4.14 -8.16
N PHE A 73 -3.07 -4.00 -7.65
CA PHE A 73 -3.74 -2.70 -7.54
C PHE A 73 -3.12 -1.78 -6.48
N ALA A 74 -2.51 -2.32 -5.41
CA ALA A 74 -1.84 -1.50 -4.40
C ALA A 74 -0.67 -0.68 -4.99
N TYR A 75 -0.01 -1.18 -6.04
CA TYR A 75 1.04 -0.44 -6.76
C TYR A 75 0.52 0.78 -7.55
N ALA A 76 -0.79 0.96 -7.71
CA ALA A 76 -1.33 2.20 -8.27
C ALA A 76 -1.13 3.40 -7.33
N GLN A 77 -1.07 3.18 -6.00
CA GLN A 77 -0.89 4.25 -5.02
C GLN A 77 0.38 5.09 -5.26
N PRO A 78 1.59 4.51 -5.41
CA PRO A 78 2.80 5.29 -5.67
C PRO A 78 2.78 5.98 -7.05
N ILE A 79 2.15 5.39 -8.07
CA ILE A 79 1.97 6.03 -9.39
C ILE A 79 1.12 7.30 -9.26
N ILE A 80 0.00 7.21 -8.55
CA ILE A 80 -0.91 8.35 -8.31
C ILE A 80 -0.21 9.40 -7.43
N ALA A 81 0.54 8.99 -6.41
CA ALA A 81 1.27 9.90 -5.52
C ALA A 81 2.31 10.73 -6.28
N ILE A 82 3.15 10.09 -7.10
CA ILE A 82 4.13 10.77 -7.95
C ILE A 82 3.40 11.68 -8.93
N GLY A 83 2.35 11.19 -9.61
CA GLY A 83 1.57 12.01 -10.55
C GLY A 83 0.96 13.26 -9.90
N TYR A 84 0.42 13.13 -8.68
CA TYR A 84 -0.15 14.24 -7.93
C TYR A 84 0.90 15.26 -7.47
N GLU A 85 2.06 14.78 -7.03
CA GLU A 85 3.19 15.63 -6.64
C GLU A 85 3.68 16.49 -7.82
N VAL A 86 3.82 15.88 -9.00
CA VAL A 86 4.15 16.58 -10.26
C VAL A 86 3.08 17.60 -10.63
N TYR A 87 1.81 17.18 -10.57
CA TYR A 87 0.68 18.02 -10.94
C TYR A 87 0.57 19.26 -10.06
N THR A 88 0.78 19.10 -8.75
CA THR A 88 0.72 20.23 -7.80
C THR A 88 1.98 21.10 -7.80
N GLY A 89 3.05 20.70 -8.49
CA GLY A 89 4.31 21.45 -8.53
C GLY A 89 5.02 21.54 -7.18
N ASN A 90 4.59 20.75 -6.19
CA ASN A 90 5.10 20.78 -4.82
C ASN A 90 6.42 20.01 -4.63
N GLY A 91 6.87 19.30 -5.67
CA GLY A 91 8.13 18.56 -5.65
C GLY A 91 8.80 18.55 -7.01
N GLU A 92 10.13 18.62 -7.00
CA GLU A 92 10.92 18.45 -8.23
C GLU A 92 10.86 17.00 -8.69
N LEU A 93 10.67 16.81 -10.00
CA LEU A 93 10.83 15.53 -10.66
C LEU A 93 12.32 15.18 -10.72
N ASP A 94 12.79 14.59 -9.64
CA ASP A 94 14.14 14.05 -9.61
C ASP A 94 14.26 12.76 -10.46
N LEU A 95 15.47 12.51 -10.96
CA LEU A 95 15.79 11.36 -11.80
C LEU A 95 15.46 10.04 -11.07
N VAL A 96 15.60 10.00 -9.73
CA VAL A 96 15.24 8.84 -8.91
C VAL A 96 13.74 8.55 -8.96
N LYS A 97 12.87 9.57 -8.87
CA LYS A 97 11.41 9.40 -8.93
C LYS A 97 10.97 8.90 -10.30
N ALA A 98 11.61 9.38 -11.37
CA ALA A 98 11.33 8.93 -12.73
C ALA A 98 11.72 7.45 -12.95
N VAL A 99 12.89 7.03 -12.47
CA VAL A 99 13.32 5.62 -12.57
C VAL A 99 12.44 4.72 -11.69
N ALA A 100 12.11 5.15 -10.47
CA ALA A 100 11.21 4.42 -9.59
C ALA A 100 9.82 4.24 -10.23
N PHE A 101 9.27 5.28 -10.85
CA PHE A 101 8.01 5.23 -11.57
C PHE A 101 8.04 4.20 -12.71
N LEU A 102 9.10 4.18 -13.52
CA LEU A 102 9.28 3.20 -14.59
C LEU A 102 9.37 1.76 -14.05
N LEU A 103 10.14 1.55 -12.97
CA LEU A 103 10.28 0.24 -12.34
C LEU A 103 8.94 -0.27 -11.78
N ILE A 104 8.14 0.61 -11.15
CA ILE A 104 6.80 0.25 -10.67
C ILE A 104 5.90 -0.16 -11.85
N LEU A 105 5.89 0.61 -12.94
CA LEU A 105 5.10 0.27 -14.13
C LEU A 105 5.51 -1.08 -14.73
N VAL A 106 6.82 -1.36 -14.82
CA VAL A 106 7.34 -2.66 -15.29
C VAL A 106 6.91 -3.79 -14.34
N GLY A 107 7.03 -3.59 -13.03
CA GLY A 107 6.59 -4.56 -12.03
C GLY A 107 5.09 -4.88 -12.12
N VAL A 108 4.25 -3.87 -12.27
CA VAL A 108 2.79 -4.02 -12.44
C VAL A 108 2.46 -4.74 -13.75
N TYR A 109 3.15 -4.42 -14.84
CA TYR A 109 2.96 -5.10 -16.12
C TYR A 109 3.32 -6.59 -16.03
N LEU A 110 4.46 -6.92 -15.40
CA LEU A 110 4.89 -8.30 -15.22
C LEU A 110 3.92 -9.11 -14.35
N VAL A 111 3.46 -8.55 -13.23
CA VAL A 111 2.55 -9.27 -12.32
C VAL A 111 1.13 -9.41 -12.91
N SER A 112 0.71 -8.47 -13.74
CA SER A 112 -0.61 -8.48 -14.39
C SER A 112 -0.67 -9.40 -15.61
N LYS A 113 0.47 -9.84 -16.14
CA LYS A 113 0.52 -10.78 -17.26
C LYS A 113 0.05 -12.17 -16.79
N LYS A 114 -1.23 -12.47 -17.03
CA LYS A 114 -1.83 -13.78 -16.74
C LYS A 114 -1.02 -14.90 -17.41
N SER A 115 -0.46 -15.82 -16.63
CA SER A 115 0.16 -17.03 -17.15
C SER A 115 -0.88 -17.84 -17.93
N ASN A 116 -0.73 -17.91 -19.26
CA ASN A 116 -1.59 -18.67 -20.16
C ASN A 116 -1.24 -20.18 -20.15
N ILE A 117 -0.67 -20.70 -19.05
CA ILE A 117 -0.26 -22.11 -18.96
C ILE A 117 -1.48 -23.04 -18.83
N ASN A 118 -2.66 -22.53 -18.45
CA ASN A 118 -3.84 -23.35 -18.18
C ASN A 118 -4.72 -23.67 -19.41
N LYS A 119 -4.31 -23.28 -20.64
CA LYS A 119 -5.04 -23.68 -21.87
C LYS A 119 -4.55 -24.99 -22.48
N ILE A 120 -3.37 -25.48 -22.10
CA ILE A 120 -2.73 -26.65 -22.74
C ILE A 120 -3.28 -27.99 -22.21
N TYR A 121 -3.72 -28.05 -20.95
CA TYR A 121 -4.22 -29.30 -20.34
C TYR A 121 -5.71 -29.60 -20.57
N ARG A 122 -6.43 -28.77 -21.34
CA ARG A 122 -7.87 -28.98 -21.62
C ARG A 122 -8.13 -29.65 -22.97
N PHE A 123 -7.08 -30.10 -23.65
CA PHE A 123 -7.14 -30.75 -24.97
C PHE A 123 -6.34 -32.07 -25.04
N ILE A 124 -5.82 -32.55 -23.91
CA ILE A 124 -5.24 -33.89 -23.72
C ILE A 124 -6.14 -34.60 -22.72
#